data_AF-A0A960SST9-F1
#
_entry.id   AF-A0A960SST9-F1
#
_cell.length_a   1.000
_cell.length_b   1.000
_cell.length_c   1.000
_cell.angle_alpha   90.00
_cell.angle_beta   90.00
_cell.angle_gamma   90.00
#
_symmetry.space_group_name_H-M   'P 1'
#
loop_
_entity.id
_entity.type
_entity.pdbx_description
1 polymer ?
#
loop_
_entity_poly.entity_id
_entity_poly.type
_entity_poly.pdbx_seq_one_letter_code
_entity_poly.pdbx_strand_id
1 'polypeptide(L)'
;KAVLAAHHRIPFYVAIPLSTIDWHLRSGGEIPIEERAADEVLGAWGCVRASASRRRRGSGAGGEPAYVRIANPTSDARNPGFDVTPARLVTGIITPAGIFRPRELWRNRGPLGGPE
;
A
#
# COMPACT_ATOMS: atom_id res chain seq x y z
N LYS A 1 -3.91 -0.26 9.51
CA LYS A 1 -3.12 0.77 10.25
C LYS A 1 -4.00 1.71 11.07
N ALA A 2 -4.87 2.52 10.44
CA ALA A 2 -5.70 3.50 11.12
C ALA A 2 -6.69 2.92 12.15
N VAL A 3 -7.28 1.75 11.88
CA VAL A 3 -8.19 1.06 12.83
C VAL A 3 -7.50 0.75 14.17
N LEU A 4 -6.29 0.20 14.13
CA LEU A 4 -5.53 -0.11 15.35
C LEU A 4 -5.08 1.17 16.06
N ALA A 5 -4.67 2.20 15.33
CA ALA A 5 -4.34 3.49 15.91
C ALA A 5 -5.53 4.07 16.69
N ALA A 6 -6.73 4.05 16.09
CA ALA A 6 -7.96 4.49 16.76
C ALA A 6 -8.27 3.64 18.00
N HIS A 7 -8.16 2.31 17.91
CA HIS A 7 -8.38 1.40 19.04
C HIS A 7 -7.46 1.71 20.23
N HIS A 8 -6.18 1.99 19.95
CA HIS A 8 -5.19 2.31 20.97
C HIS A 8 -5.09 3.82 21.30
N ARG A 9 -6.00 4.65 20.76
CA ARG A 9 -6.02 6.12 20.99
C ARG A 9 -4.71 6.82 20.58
N ILE A 10 -4.08 6.33 19.52
CA ILE A 10 -2.90 6.93 18.91
C ILE A 10 -3.35 7.81 17.74
N PRO A 11 -2.93 9.08 17.65
CA PRO A 11 -3.31 9.94 16.54
C PRO A 11 -2.71 9.43 15.22
N PHE A 12 -3.52 9.40 14.17
CA PHE A 12 -3.15 8.90 12.84
C PHE A 12 -3.13 10.05 11.84
N TYR A 13 -1.95 10.38 11.32
CA TYR A 13 -1.76 11.45 10.33
C TYR A 13 -1.44 10.88 8.95
N VAL A 14 -1.87 11.60 7.91
CA VAL A 14 -1.54 11.31 6.51
C VAL A 14 -0.79 12.51 5.95
N ALA A 15 0.39 12.29 5.35
CA ALA A 15 1.17 13.36 4.73
C ALA A 15 1.09 13.25 3.21
N ILE A 16 0.56 14.30 2.56
CA ILE A 16 0.35 14.33 1.11
C ILE A 16 0.60 15.73 0.52
N PRO A 17 1.16 15.83 -0.70
CA PRO A 17 1.12 17.06 -1.49
C PRO A 17 -0.31 17.41 -1.90
N LEU A 18 -0.60 18.71 -2.08
CA LEU A 18 -1.92 19.17 -2.55
C LEU A 18 -2.27 18.60 -3.94
N SER A 19 -1.27 18.38 -4.81
CA SER A 19 -1.46 17.82 -6.15
C SER A 19 -1.97 16.38 -6.17
N THR A 20 -1.94 15.66 -5.05
CA THR A 20 -2.45 14.29 -4.94
C THR A 20 -3.91 14.22 -4.50
N ILE A 21 -4.52 15.37 -4.20
CA ILE A 21 -5.92 15.46 -3.80
C ILE A 21 -6.78 15.51 -5.06
N ASP A 22 -7.63 14.50 -5.21
CA ASP A 22 -8.74 14.56 -6.15
C ASP A 22 -9.94 15.24 -5.49
N TRP A 23 -10.30 16.41 -5.98
CA TRP A 23 -11.42 17.20 -5.45
C TRP A 23 -12.78 16.84 -6.06
N HIS A 24 -12.81 15.97 -7.07
CA HIS A 24 -14.05 15.59 -7.75
C HIS A 24 -14.73 14.38 -7.10
N LEU A 25 -13.95 13.53 -6.42
CA LEU A 25 -14.48 12.39 -5.67
C LEU A 25 -15.26 12.85 -4.45
N ARG A 26 -16.49 12.35 -4.30
CA ARG A 26 -17.35 12.70 -3.15
C ARG A 26 -17.10 11.80 -1.96
N SER A 27 -16.61 10.59 -2.20
CA SER A 27 -16.34 9.59 -1.19
C SER A 27 -15.22 8.64 -1.61
N GLY A 28 -14.56 8.03 -0.63
CA GLY A 28 -13.58 6.97 -0.90
C GLY A 28 -14.18 5.69 -1.48
N GLY A 29 -15.52 5.55 -1.48
CA GLY A 29 -16.20 4.41 -2.11
C GLY A 29 -16.22 4.48 -3.65
N GLU A 30 -15.93 5.64 -4.22
CA GLU A 30 -15.83 5.84 -5.68
C GLU A 30 -14.45 5.46 -6.22
N ILE A 31 -13.45 5.23 -5.35
CA ILE A 31 -12.09 4.89 -5.76
C ILE A 31 -12.08 3.42 -6.20
N PRO A 32 -11.85 3.11 -7.49
CA PRO A 32 -11.71 1.73 -7.92
C PRO A 32 -10.45 1.13 -7.32
N ILE A 33 -10.56 0.02 -6.61
CA ILE A 33 -9.39 -0.67 -6.05
C ILE A 33 -8.72 -1.51 -7.15
N GLU A 34 -7.45 -1.24 -7.43
CA GLU A 34 -6.64 -2.03 -8.34
C GLU A 34 -6.49 -3.46 -7.79
N GLU A 35 -6.76 -4.48 -8.62
CA GLU A 35 -6.40 -5.87 -8.33
C GLU A 35 -5.10 -6.21 -9.05
N ARG A 36 -4.05 -6.52 -8.28
CA ARG A 36 -2.72 -6.86 -8.77
C ARG A 36 -2.59 -8.35 -9.04
N ALA A 37 -1.50 -8.76 -9.69
CA ALA A 37 -1.26 -10.16 -10.02
C ALA A 37 -1.18 -11.02 -8.73
N ALA A 38 -1.89 -12.15 -8.73
CA ALA A 38 -1.90 -13.10 -7.61
C ALA A 38 -0.50 -13.68 -7.32
N ASP A 39 0.35 -13.80 -8.34
CA ASP A 39 1.73 -14.28 -8.20
C ASP A 39 2.62 -13.37 -7.32
N GLU A 40 2.23 -12.13 -7.04
CA GLU A 40 2.97 -11.29 -6.09
C GLU A 40 2.84 -11.79 -4.64
N VAL A 41 1.78 -12.54 -4.33
CA VAL A 41 1.45 -12.98 -2.96
C VAL A 41 1.39 -14.50 -2.80
N LEU A 42 1.35 -15.26 -3.91
CA LEU A 42 1.36 -16.73 -3.87
C LEU A 42 2.76 -17.33 -3.65
N GLY A 43 3.82 -16.55 -3.85
CA GLY A 43 5.19 -16.99 -3.74
C GLY A 43 6.17 -15.84 -3.56
N ALA A 44 7.45 -16.17 -3.53
CA ALA A 44 8.51 -15.18 -3.40
C ALA A 44 9.72 -15.57 -4.25
N TRP A 45 10.47 -14.57 -4.68
CA TRP A 45 11.79 -14.79 -5.26
C TRP A 45 12.79 -15.15 -4.17
N GLY A 46 13.58 -16.19 -4.43
CA GLY A 46 14.67 -16.62 -3.57
C GLY A 46 15.82 -17.19 -4.38
N CYS A 47 16.78 -17.83 -3.71
CA CYS A 47 17.88 -18.52 -4.37
C CYS A 47 17.85 -20.01 -4.04
N VAL A 48 17.86 -20.86 -5.06
CA VAL A 48 17.97 -22.31 -4.88
C VAL A 48 19.45 -22.66 -4.82
N ARG A 49 19.90 -23.19 -3.67
CA ARG A 49 21.25 -23.73 -3.55
C ARG A 49 21.33 -25.04 -4.32
N ALA A 50 22.34 -25.19 -5.16
CA ALA A 50 22.63 -26.48 -5.76
C ALA A 50 22.85 -27.52 -4.65
N SER A 51 22.20 -28.69 -4.79
CA SER A 51 22.48 -29.89 -4.00
C SER A 51 23.99 -30.14 -3.93
N ALA A 52 24.48 -30.67 -2.80
CA ALA A 52 25.88 -31.07 -2.65
C ALA A 52 26.38 -31.97 -3.79
N SER A 53 25.52 -32.77 -4.43
CA SER A 53 25.86 -33.62 -5.58
C SER A 53 26.00 -32.89 -6.92
N ARG A 54 25.53 -31.64 -7.05
CA ARG A 54 25.61 -30.80 -8.27
C ARG A 54 26.58 -29.63 -8.15
N ARG A 55 27.33 -29.51 -7.05
CA ARG A 55 28.39 -28.49 -6.95
C ARG A 55 29.51 -28.82 -7.92
N ARG A 56 29.53 -28.17 -9.10
CA ARG A 56 30.75 -28.07 -9.90
C ARG A 56 31.81 -27.37 -9.06
N ARG A 57 32.98 -27.98 -8.90
CA ARG A 57 34.15 -27.33 -8.28
C ARG A 57 34.41 -26.03 -9.05
N GLY A 58 34.22 -24.88 -8.41
CA GLY A 58 34.51 -23.56 -8.96
C GLY A 58 33.32 -22.63 -9.19
N SER A 59 32.07 -23.05 -9.05
CA SER A 59 30.93 -22.11 -9.06
C SER A 59 30.86 -21.40 -7.71
N GLY A 60 30.97 -20.06 -7.71
CA GLY A 60 30.92 -19.22 -6.52
C GLY A 60 29.71 -19.49 -5.63
N ALA A 61 29.75 -18.99 -4.39
CA ALA A 61 28.78 -19.28 -3.33
C ALA A 61 27.33 -18.77 -3.57
N GLY A 62 26.98 -18.35 -4.80
CA GLY A 62 25.64 -17.89 -5.17
C GLY A 62 24.72 -19.05 -5.55
N GLY A 63 23.49 -19.05 -5.04
CA GLY A 63 22.42 -19.91 -5.56
C GLY A 63 21.77 -19.28 -6.80
N GLU A 64 21.07 -20.08 -7.59
CA GLU A 64 20.33 -19.61 -8.77
C GLU A 64 19.03 -18.90 -8.33
N PRO A 65 18.74 -17.67 -8.80
CA PRO A 65 17.46 -17.03 -8.54
C PRO A 65 16.30 -17.87 -9.05
N ALA A 66 15.29 -18.08 -8.23
CA ALA A 66 14.07 -18.76 -8.61
C ALA A 66 12.87 -18.17 -7.90
N TYR A 67 11.75 -18.08 -8.60
CA TYR A 67 10.46 -17.85 -7.99
C TYR A 67 9.97 -19.16 -7.36
N VAL A 68 9.66 -19.12 -6.06
CA VAL A 68 9.20 -20.28 -5.30
C VAL A 68 7.78 -19.99 -4.83
N ARG A 69 6.82 -20.79 -5.29
CA ARG A 69 5.46 -20.76 -4.76
C ARG A 69 5.47 -21.27 -3.32
N ILE A 70 4.92 -20.47 -2.40
CA ILE A 70 4.85 -20.79 -0.97
C ILE A 70 3.42 -21.21 -0.59
N ALA A 71 2.43 -20.56 -1.20
CA ALA A 71 1.03 -20.91 -1.02
C ALA A 71 0.74 -22.33 -1.54
N ASN A 72 -0.34 -22.92 -1.03
CA ASN A 72 -0.84 -24.20 -1.54
C ASN A 72 -1.03 -24.11 -3.07
N PRO A 73 -0.53 -25.08 -3.87
CA PRO A 73 -0.64 -25.07 -5.33
C PRO A 73 -2.06 -24.94 -5.87
N THR A 74 -3.08 -25.31 -5.10
CA THR A 74 -4.49 -25.23 -5.50
C THR A 74 -5.18 -23.96 -5.00
N SER A 75 -4.52 -23.12 -4.21
CA SER A 75 -5.09 -21.86 -3.73
C SER A 75 -4.92 -20.73 -4.74
N ASP A 76 -5.98 -19.96 -4.93
CA ASP A 76 -5.95 -18.67 -5.61
C ASP A 76 -5.74 -17.52 -4.61
N ALA A 77 -5.52 -16.30 -5.08
CA ALA A 77 -5.37 -15.12 -4.25
C ALA A 77 -6.06 -13.88 -4.83
N ARG A 78 -6.62 -13.05 -3.93
CA ARG A 78 -6.92 -11.65 -4.21
C ARG A 78 -5.75 -10.80 -3.75
N ASN A 79 -5.45 -9.75 -4.50
CA ASN A 79 -4.32 -8.88 -4.20
C ASN A 79 -4.69 -7.41 -4.47
N PRO A 80 -5.57 -6.83 -3.63
CA PRO A 80 -5.93 -5.42 -3.77
C PRO A 80 -4.68 -4.56 -3.54
N GLY A 81 -4.31 -3.75 -4.54
CA GLY A 81 -3.09 -2.95 -4.54
C GLY A 81 -3.08 -1.84 -3.49
N PHE A 82 -4.24 -1.40 -3.04
CA PHE A 82 -4.41 -0.41 -1.99
C PHE A 82 -5.72 -0.58 -1.22
N ASP A 83 -5.83 0.10 -0.08
CA ASP A 83 -7.05 0.22 0.72
C ASP A 83 -7.49 1.68 0.83
N VAL A 84 -8.73 1.88 1.30
CA VAL A 84 -9.29 3.21 1.57
C VAL A 84 -9.44 3.38 3.07
N THR A 85 -8.71 4.33 3.65
CA THR A 85 -8.86 4.69 5.07
C THR A 85 -10.03 5.69 5.23
N PRO A 86 -11.10 5.34 5.97
CA PRO A 86 -12.20 6.27 6.20
C PRO A 86 -11.74 7.54 6.92
N ALA A 87 -12.21 8.71 6.48
CA ALA A 87 -11.83 10.01 7.01
C ALA A 87 -11.99 10.13 8.54
N ARG A 88 -12.96 9.44 9.15
CA ARG A 88 -13.19 9.44 10.60
C ARG A 88 -12.03 8.86 11.43
N LEU A 89 -11.14 8.09 10.80
CA LEU A 89 -9.96 7.50 11.45
C LEU A 89 -8.70 8.37 11.29
N VAL A 90 -8.77 9.45 10.51
CA VAL A 90 -7.64 10.34 10.25
C VAL A 90 -7.71 11.54 11.19
N THR A 91 -6.70 11.69 12.03
CA THR A 91 -6.56 12.82 12.96
C THR A 91 -6.26 14.12 12.21
N GLY A 92 -5.38 14.06 11.22
CA GLY A 92 -5.04 15.22 10.38
C GLY A 92 -4.31 14.84 9.11
N ILE A 93 -4.40 15.71 8.12
CA ILE A 93 -3.74 15.61 6.83
C ILE A 93 -2.69 16.72 6.78
N ILE A 94 -1.43 16.33 6.68
CA ILE A 94 -0.28 17.22 6.59
C ILE A 94 -0.07 17.55 5.12
N THR A 95 -0.09 18.85 4.80
CA THR A 95 0.12 19.38 3.45
C THR A 95 1.15 20.52 3.51
N PRO A 96 1.69 20.98 2.37
CA PRO A 96 2.54 22.18 2.34
C PRO A 96 1.86 23.45 2.88
N ALA A 97 0.53 23.51 2.88
CA ALA A 97 -0.25 24.63 3.41
C ALA A 97 -0.57 24.51 4.91
N GLY A 98 -0.12 23.44 5.56
CA GLY A 98 -0.38 23.16 6.98
C GLY A 98 -1.12 21.85 7.21
N ILE A 99 -1.59 21.68 8.45
CA ILE A 99 -2.26 20.45 8.92
C ILE A 99 -3.76 20.73 9.04
N PHE A 100 -4.57 19.91 8.38
CA PHE A 100 -6.04 20.05 8.35
C PHE A 100 -6.71 18.77 8.83
N ARG A 101 -7.83 18.87 9.57
CA ARG A 101 -8.74 17.72 9.67
C ARG A 101 -9.39 17.46 8.30
N PRO A 102 -9.81 16.21 7.98
CA PRO A 102 -10.41 15.91 6.67
C PRO A 102 -11.56 16.84 6.27
N ARG A 103 -12.48 17.17 7.20
CA ARG A 103 -13.58 18.11 6.93
C ARG A 103 -13.11 19.55 6.73
N GLU A 104 -12.07 19.97 7.45
CA GLU A 104 -11.49 21.31 7.34
C GLU A 104 -10.77 21.47 6.00
N LEU A 105 -10.07 20.43 5.53
CA LEU A 105 -9.42 20.41 4.23
C LEU A 105 -10.45 20.65 3.10
N TRP A 106 -11.56 19.90 3.13
CA TRP A 106 -12.63 20.05 2.13
C TRP A 106 -13.31 21.43 2.18
N ARG A 107 -13.56 21.95 3.39
CA ARG A 107 -14.18 23.28 3.55
C ARG A 107 -13.27 24.40 3.03
N ASN A 108 -11.95 24.25 3.15
CA ASN A 108 -10.97 25.22 2.70
C ASN A 108 -10.41 24.89 1.30
N ARG A 109 -11.11 24.08 0.49
CA ARG A 109 -10.59 23.59 -0.80
C ARG A 109 -10.26 24.70 -1.81
N GLY A 110 -11.05 25.79 -1.86
CA GLY A 110 -10.85 26.88 -2.83
C GLY A 110 -9.43 27.47 -2.79
N PRO A 111 -8.99 28.01 -1.64
CA PRO A 111 -7.60 28.49 -1.47
C PRO A 111 -6.51 27.42 -1.65
N LEU A 112 -6.87 26.13 -1.62
CA LEU A 112 -5.95 25.00 -1.75
C LEU A 112 -5.89 24.42 -3.19
N GLY A 113 -6.52 25.09 -4.16
CA GLY A 113 -6.54 24.68 -5.56
C GLY A 113 -7.67 23.69 -5.92
N GLY A 114 -8.66 23.53 -5.03
CA GLY A 114 -9.89 22.81 -5.30
C GLY A 114 -11.00 23.69 -5.90
N PRO A 115 -12.11 23.10 -6.36
CA PRO A 115 -13.24 23.80 -6.94
C PRO A 115 -13.93 24.70 -5.91
N GLU A 116 -14.51 25.81 -6.37
CA GLU A 116 -15.29 26.74 -5.52
C GLU A 116 -16.45 26.06 -4.76
#